data_AF-A0A8D8WCZ4-F1
#
_entry.id   AF-A0A8D8WCZ4-F1
#
_cell.length_a   1.000
_cell.length_b   1.000
_cell.length_c   1.000
_cell.angle_alpha   90.00
_cell.angle_beta   90.00
_cell.angle_gamma   90.00
#
_symmetry.space_group_name_H-M   'P 1'
#
loop_
_entity.id
_entity.type
_entity.pdbx_description
1 polymer ?
#
loop_
_entity_poly.entity_id
_entity_poly.type
_entity_poly.pdbx_seq_one_letter_code
_entity_poly.pdbx_strand_id
1 'polypeptide(L)'
;MDNREEGEISGDESAYAEIRRGINQEPPSSTSGVFKFMETIMAAQNHSFQKAMRDFARRQPDQQKTTILPEFNPDLLVDARAWLSTADLCLQDESKEGGTDMILTLSRAMKGRAAQWFAQVTYPLIIRVP
;
A
#
# COMPACT_ATOMS: atom_id res chain seq x y z
N MET A 1 20.85 -28.73 -2.28
CA MET A 1 20.96 -27.67 -1.26
C MET A 1 19.67 -26.89 -1.34
N ASP A 2 18.64 -27.35 -0.64
CA ASP A 2 17.33 -26.68 -0.58
C ASP A 2 17.23 -25.95 0.75
N ASN A 3 17.52 -24.65 0.73
CA ASN A 3 17.22 -23.74 1.83
C ASN A 3 15.81 -23.21 1.59
N ARG A 4 14.82 -23.85 2.23
CA ARG A 4 13.46 -23.31 2.32
C ARG A 4 13.40 -22.53 3.63
N GLU A 5 13.44 -21.20 3.52
CA GLU A 5 13.22 -20.30 4.65
C GLU A 5 11.83 -20.54 5.23
N GLU A 6 11.77 -21.13 6.41
CA GLU A 6 10.57 -21.19 7.23
C GLU A 6 10.29 -19.77 7.73
N GLY A 7 9.30 -19.12 7.11
CA GLY A 7 8.81 -17.83 7.59
C GLY A 7 8.29 -17.99 9.01
N GLU A 8 8.93 -17.30 9.96
CA GLU A 8 8.44 -17.15 11.32
C GLU A 8 7.05 -16.51 11.28
N ILE A 9 6.02 -17.34 11.44
CA ILE A 9 4.67 -16.86 11.71
C ILE A 9 4.71 -16.34 13.14
N SER A 10 4.99 -15.03 13.29
CA SER A 10 4.75 -14.26 14.50
C SER A 10 3.24 -14.10 14.70
N GLY A 11 2.57 -15.22 14.93
CA GLY A 11 1.24 -15.28 15.50
C GLY A 11 1.44 -15.46 17.00
N ASP A 12 0.90 -14.54 17.79
CA ASP A 12 0.88 -14.61 19.25
C ASP A 12 0.35 -15.98 19.71
N GLU A 13 1.26 -16.92 19.96
CA GLU A 13 0.96 -18.34 20.20
C GLU A 13 0.11 -18.53 21.46
N SER A 14 0.15 -17.53 22.35
CA SER A 14 -0.72 -17.38 23.52
C SER A 14 -2.21 -17.34 23.15
N ALA A 15 -2.58 -16.59 22.11
CA ALA A 15 -3.98 -16.42 21.70
C ALA A 15 -4.58 -17.72 21.14
N TYR A 16 -3.75 -18.56 20.51
CA TYR A 16 -4.18 -19.88 20.01
C TYR A 16 -4.15 -20.97 21.08
N ALA A 17 -3.34 -20.81 22.14
CA ALA A 17 -3.25 -21.75 23.25
C ALA A 17 -4.56 -21.81 24.07
N GLU A 18 -5.24 -20.67 24.28
CA GLU A 18 -6.54 -20.64 24.96
C GLU A 18 -7.64 -21.31 24.14
N ILE A 19 -7.64 -21.12 22.82
CA ILE A 19 -8.60 -21.75 21.90
C ILE A 19 -8.40 -23.27 21.88
N ARG A 20 -7.15 -23.74 21.78
CA ARG A 20 -6.81 -25.18 21.85
C ARG A 20 -7.19 -25.80 23.19
N ARG A 21 -7.07 -25.06 24.29
CA ARG A 21 -7.53 -25.51 25.61
C ARG A 21 -9.05 -25.65 25.68
N GLY A 22 -9.80 -24.71 25.10
CA GLY A 22 -11.27 -24.78 25.06
C GLY A 22 -11.79 -25.97 24.24
N ILE A 23 -11.14 -26.31 23.13
CA ILE A 23 -11.56 -27.44 22.26
C ILE A 23 -11.31 -28.81 22.91
N ASN A 24 -10.33 -28.93 23.80
CA ASN A 24 -9.98 -30.18 24.50
C ASN A 24 -10.69 -30.37 25.85
N GLN A 25 -11.61 -29.47 26.24
CA GLN A 25 -12.43 -29.66 27.44
C GLN A 25 -13.64 -30.55 27.12
N GLU A 26 -13.95 -31.51 28.00
CA GLU A 26 -15.19 -32.27 27.92
C GLU A 26 -16.39 -31.30 27.87
N PRO A 27 -17.39 -31.59 27.03
CA PRO A 27 -18.55 -30.72 26.90
C PRO A 27 -19.22 -30.57 28.28
N PRO A 28 -19.48 -29.33 28.73
CA PRO A 28 -20.06 -29.11 30.05
C PRO A 28 -21.41 -29.82 30.17
N SER A 29 -21.60 -30.59 31.25
CA SER A 29 -22.79 -31.42 31.49
C SER A 29 -24.06 -30.61 31.82
N SER A 30 -23.92 -29.29 32.02
CA SER A 30 -25.02 -28.38 32.30
C SER A 30 -25.25 -27.45 31.12
N THR A 31 -26.52 -27.26 30.75
CA THR A 31 -26.96 -26.36 29.67
C THR A 31 -26.38 -24.95 29.83
N SER A 32 -26.27 -24.44 31.07
CA SER A 32 -25.66 -23.13 31.36
C SER A 32 -24.16 -23.08 31.03
N GLY A 33 -23.44 -24.17 31.25
CA GLY A 33 -22.02 -24.29 30.87
C GLY A 33 -21.84 -24.32 29.35
N VAL A 34 -22.75 -25.00 28.64
CA VAL A 34 -22.74 -25.04 27.16
C VAL A 34 -22.94 -23.64 26.58
N PHE A 35 -23.87 -22.85 27.14
CA PHE A 35 -24.09 -21.47 26.71
C PHE A 35 -22.86 -20.58 26.92
N LYS A 36 -22.22 -20.65 28.09
CA LYS A 36 -20.98 -19.88 28.36
C LYS A 36 -19.82 -20.30 27.46
N PHE A 37 -19.69 -21.59 27.18
CA PHE A 37 -18.68 -22.10 26.26
C PHE A 37 -18.92 -21.58 24.84
N MET A 38 -20.17 -21.63 24.36
CA MET A 38 -20.55 -21.14 23.04
C MET A 38 -20.37 -19.62 22.92
N GLU A 39 -20.70 -18.86 23.97
CA GLU A 39 -20.43 -17.42 24.06
C GLU A 39 -18.93 -17.11 23.95
N THR A 40 -18.10 -17.88 24.65
CA THR A 40 -16.63 -17.75 24.58
C THR A 40 -16.11 -18.02 23.16
N ILE A 41 -16.60 -19.06 22.50
CA ILE A 41 -16.23 -19.38 21.11
C ILE A 41 -16.66 -18.27 20.15
N MET A 42 -17.90 -17.78 20.27
CA MET A 42 -18.42 -16.71 19.42
C MET A 42 -17.64 -15.40 19.61
N ALA A 43 -17.27 -15.06 20.85
CA ALA A 43 -16.46 -13.88 21.13
C ALA A 43 -15.05 -13.99 20.50
N ALA A 44 -14.40 -15.16 20.61
CA ALA A 44 -13.09 -15.41 20.00
C ALA A 44 -13.15 -15.35 18.46
N GLN A 45 -14.23 -15.87 17.87
CA GLN A 45 -14.44 -15.83 16.42
C GLN A 45 -14.67 -14.40 15.92
N ASN A 46 -15.49 -13.61 16.63
CA ASN A 46 -15.74 -12.20 16.32
C ASN A 46 -14.46 -11.36 16.36
N HIS A 47 -13.60 -11.59 17.36
CA HIS A 47 -12.32 -10.90 17.47
C HIS A 47 -11.40 -11.20 16.27
N SER A 48 -11.32 -12.48 15.88
CA SER A 48 -10.54 -12.91 14.71
C SER A 48 -11.06 -12.28 13.42
N PHE A 49 -12.37 -12.21 13.25
CA PHE A 49 -13.01 -11.59 12.09
C PHE A 49 -12.73 -10.08 12.01
N GLN A 50 -12.83 -9.36 13.13
CA GLN A 50 -12.50 -7.93 13.17
C GLN A 50 -11.04 -7.64 12.84
N LYS A 51 -10.12 -8.51 13.28
CA LYS A 51 -8.69 -8.39 12.95
C LYS A 51 -8.47 -8.62 11.45
N ALA A 52 -9.06 -9.68 10.89
CA ALA A 52 -8.99 -9.96 9.46
C ALA A 52 -9.57 -8.81 8.61
N MET A 53 -10.69 -8.22 9.03
CA MET A 53 -11.27 -7.04 8.36
C MET A 53 -10.36 -5.82 8.43
N ARG A 54 -9.75 -5.53 9.58
CA ARG A 54 -8.79 -4.42 9.72
C ARG A 54 -7.54 -4.64 8.87
N ASP A 55 -7.02 -5.86 8.86
CA ASP A 55 -5.86 -6.21 8.04
C ASP A 55 -6.20 -6.13 6.55
N PHE A 56 -7.41 -6.56 6.14
CA PHE A 56 -7.88 -6.42 4.78
C PHE A 56 -8.09 -4.95 4.38
N ALA A 57 -8.67 -4.13 5.26
CA ALA A 57 -8.84 -2.69 5.04
C ALA A 57 -7.49 -1.97 4.92
N ARG A 58 -6.50 -2.37 5.72
CA ARG A 58 -5.13 -1.84 5.67
C ARG A 58 -4.33 -2.34 4.47
N ARG A 59 -4.66 -3.54 3.96
CA ARG A 59 -4.11 -4.15 2.74
C ARG A 59 -4.86 -3.77 1.48
N GLN A 60 -5.88 -2.90 1.55
CA GLN A 60 -6.30 -2.25 0.34
C GLN A 60 -5.04 -1.60 -0.23
N PRO A 61 -4.65 -1.95 -1.48
CA PRO A 61 -3.55 -1.24 -2.11
C PRO A 61 -3.95 0.22 -1.97
N ASP A 62 -3.10 1.01 -1.31
CA ASP A 62 -3.19 2.45 -1.34
C ASP A 62 -3.51 2.77 -2.79
N GLN A 63 -4.76 3.12 -3.07
CA GLN A 63 -5.25 3.19 -4.45
C GLN A 63 -4.29 4.13 -5.10
N GLN A 64 -3.39 3.62 -5.95
CA GLN A 64 -2.21 4.32 -6.43
C GLN A 64 -2.59 5.78 -6.58
N LYS A 65 -2.27 6.59 -5.58
CA LYS A 65 -2.67 8.00 -5.56
C LYS A 65 -1.66 8.60 -6.50
N THR A 66 -1.89 8.38 -7.80
CA THR A 66 -1.10 8.96 -8.86
C THR A 66 -1.24 10.45 -8.61
N THR A 67 -0.21 11.05 -8.04
CA THR A 67 -0.26 12.47 -7.72
C THR A 67 -0.37 13.20 -9.03
N ILE A 68 -1.43 13.99 -9.15
CA ILE A 68 -1.74 14.71 -10.37
C ILE A 68 -1.04 16.05 -10.24
N LEU A 69 -0.01 16.26 -11.07
CA LEU A 69 0.61 17.56 -11.22
C LEU A 69 -0.25 18.46 -12.12
N PRO A 70 -0.26 19.78 -11.87
CA PRO A 70 -0.85 20.74 -12.80
C PRO A 70 -0.12 20.71 -14.15
N GLU A 71 -0.83 21.02 -15.22
CA GLU A 71 -0.25 21.08 -16.57
C GLU A 71 0.80 22.19 -16.68
N PHE A 72 1.93 21.89 -17.33
CA PHE A 72 2.95 22.85 -17.70
C PHE A 72 3.07 22.94 -19.21
N ASN A 73 2.70 24.10 -19.77
CA ASN A 73 2.84 24.38 -21.18
C ASN A 73 3.53 25.75 -21.40
N PRO A 74 4.81 25.77 -21.79
CA PRO A 74 5.54 27.02 -22.03
C PRO A 74 5.13 27.74 -23.32
N ASP A 75 4.27 27.13 -24.13
CA ASP A 75 3.70 27.77 -25.33
C ASP A 75 2.52 28.69 -24.99
N LEU A 76 2.10 28.69 -23.72
CA LEU A 76 1.07 29.56 -23.15
C LEU A 76 1.71 30.54 -22.14
N LEU A 77 0.94 31.55 -21.72
CA LEU A 77 1.30 32.43 -20.60
C LEU A 77 1.25 31.65 -19.28
N VAL A 78 2.35 30.98 -18.92
CA VAL A 78 2.48 30.21 -17.68
C VAL A 78 3.65 30.75 -16.85
N ASP A 79 3.45 30.90 -15.54
CA ASP A 79 4.52 31.25 -14.61
C ASP A 79 5.26 29.99 -14.16
N ALA A 80 6.47 29.79 -14.68
CA ALA A 80 7.29 28.64 -14.36
C ALA A 80 7.67 28.55 -12.89
N ARG A 81 7.85 29.67 -12.18
CA ARG A 81 8.22 29.66 -10.75
C ARG A 81 7.04 29.25 -9.88
N ALA A 82 5.86 29.77 -10.19
CA ALA A 82 4.63 29.37 -9.50
C ALA A 82 4.31 27.88 -9.74
N TRP A 83 4.50 27.41 -10.97
CA TRP A 83 4.32 26.00 -11.31
C TRP A 83 5.32 25.11 -10.55
N LEU A 84 6.61 25.45 -10.54
CA LEU A 84 7.64 24.70 -9.81
C LEU A 84 7.33 24.61 -8.32
N SER A 85 6.90 25.71 -7.70
CA SER A 85 6.54 25.73 -6.28
C SER A 85 5.37 24.78 -5.97
N THR A 86 4.39 24.70 -6.88
CA THR A 86 3.26 23.79 -6.75
C THR A 86 3.67 22.34 -6.98
N ALA A 87 4.52 22.09 -7.98
CA ALA A 87 5.03 20.77 -8.29
C ALA A 87 5.87 20.20 -7.14
N ASP A 88 6.71 21.03 -6.52
CA ASP A 88 7.50 20.67 -5.33
C ASP A 88 6.58 20.22 -4.20
N LEU A 89 5.54 21.00 -3.89
CA LEU A 89 4.56 20.69 -2.83
C LEU A 89 3.80 19.39 -3.10
N CYS A 90 3.50 19.08 -4.37
CA CYS A 90 2.88 17.81 -4.75
C CYS A 90 3.83 16.60 -4.63
N LEU A 91 5.15 16.82 -4.77
CA LEU A 91 6.17 15.77 -4.81
C LEU A 91 6.88 15.55 -3.46
N GLN A 92 6.70 16.45 -2.49
CA GLN A 92 7.21 16.35 -1.10
C GLN A 92 6.76 15.10 -0.31
N ASP A 93 5.83 14.32 -0.87
CA ASP A 93 5.39 13.07 -0.27
C ASP A 93 6.49 12.00 -0.46
N GLU A 94 7.13 11.61 0.65
CA GLU A 94 8.35 10.77 0.80
C GLU A 94 8.41 9.52 -0.10
N SER A 95 7.27 9.06 -0.63
CA SER A 95 7.17 7.89 -1.50
C SER A 95 7.51 8.14 -2.97
N LYS A 96 7.77 9.39 -3.39
CA LYS A 96 7.78 9.78 -4.82
C LYS A 96 9.08 10.37 -5.34
N GLU A 97 10.10 10.53 -4.49
CA GLU A 97 11.37 11.09 -4.92
C GLU A 97 12.18 10.11 -5.78
N GLY A 98 12.66 10.58 -6.94
CA GLY A 98 13.70 9.92 -7.73
C GLY A 98 13.32 8.62 -8.46
N GLY A 99 12.06 8.17 -8.38
CA GLY A 99 11.58 6.93 -8.98
C GLY A 99 10.93 7.07 -10.36
N THR A 100 10.59 5.93 -10.98
CA THR A 100 9.85 5.86 -12.26
C THR A 100 8.48 6.54 -12.19
N ASP A 101 7.84 6.53 -11.03
CA ASP A 101 6.56 7.21 -10.80
C ASP A 101 6.66 8.73 -10.93
N MET A 102 7.77 9.32 -10.46
CA MET A 102 8.08 10.75 -10.62
C MET A 102 8.23 11.11 -12.10
N ILE A 103 8.99 10.29 -12.84
CA ILE A 103 9.22 10.49 -14.27
C ILE A 103 7.90 10.43 -15.04
N LEU A 104 7.05 9.43 -14.75
CA LEU A 104 5.74 9.29 -15.37
C LEU A 104 4.82 10.46 -15.01
N THR A 105 4.83 10.90 -13.76
CA THR A 105 4.03 12.03 -13.27
C THR A 105 4.44 13.34 -13.95
N LEU A 106 5.74 13.61 -14.08
CA LEU A 106 6.27 14.75 -14.82
C LEU A 106 5.95 14.67 -16.32
N SER A 107 6.12 13.50 -16.94
CA SER A 107 5.82 13.31 -18.37
C SER A 107 4.36 13.63 -18.73
N ARG A 108 3.43 13.38 -17.80
CA ARG A 108 1.99 13.65 -17.99
C ARG A 108 1.67 15.14 -17.86
N ALA A 109 2.38 15.84 -16.98
CA ALA A 109 2.20 17.25 -16.69
C ALA A 109 2.75 18.16 -17.79
N MET A 110 3.87 17.77 -18.43
CA MET A 110 4.50 18.55 -19.49
C MET A 110 3.69 18.52 -20.79
N LYS A 111 3.52 19.66 -21.45
CA LYS A 111 2.87 19.80 -22.77
C LYS A 111 3.69 20.67 -23.71
N GLY A 112 3.32 20.64 -24.99
CA GLY A 112 3.95 21.45 -26.03
C GLY A 112 5.45 21.19 -26.13
N ARG A 113 6.24 22.26 -26.25
CA ARG A 113 7.70 22.16 -26.31
C ARG A 113 8.35 21.59 -25.05
N ALA A 114 7.74 21.75 -23.87
CA ALA A 114 8.27 21.17 -22.64
C ALA A 114 8.20 19.63 -22.67
N ALA A 115 7.13 19.06 -23.21
CA ALA A 115 7.01 17.60 -23.35
C ALA A 115 8.07 17.02 -24.29
N GLN A 116 8.33 17.71 -25.40
CA GLN A 116 9.36 17.30 -26.36
C GLN A 116 10.76 17.33 -25.74
N TRP A 117 11.09 18.43 -25.04
CA TRP A 117 12.36 18.55 -24.32
C TRP A 117 12.50 17.48 -23.23
N PHE A 118 11.45 17.29 -22.42
CA PHE A 118 11.46 16.32 -21.34
C PHE A 118 11.70 14.89 -21.84
N ALA A 119 11.06 14.50 -22.94
CA ALA A 119 11.26 13.20 -23.56
C ALA A 119 12.71 12.98 -24.05
N GLN A 120 13.33 14.01 -24.65
CA GLN A 120 14.73 13.92 -25.12
C GLN A 120 15.73 13.75 -23.97
N VAL A 121 15.50 14.43 -22.85
CA VAL A 121 16.39 14.38 -21.68
C VAL A 121 16.19 13.09 -20.88
N THR A 122 14.95 12.62 -20.77
CA THR A 122 14.59 11.42 -19.98
C THR A 122 14.90 10.13 -20.73
N TYR A 123 14.67 10.11 -22.04
CA TYR A 123 14.92 8.97 -22.91
C TYR A 123 15.96 9.36 -23.97
N PRO A 124 17.23 9.53 -23.56
CA PRO A 124 18.28 9.80 -24.53
C PRO A 124 18.28 8.65 -25.54
N LEU A 125 17.99 8.97 -26.80
CA LEU A 125 18.13 8.04 -27.92
C LEU A 125 19.52 7.41 -27.78
N ILE A 126 19.57 6.09 -27.62
CA ILE A 126 20.81 5.33 -27.77
C ILE A 126 21.21 5.50 -29.24
N ILE A 127 21.88 6.61 -29.56
CA ILE A 127 22.55 6.81 -30.84
C ILE A 127 23.78 5.91 -30.76
N ARG A 128 23.56 4.63 -31.09
CA ARG A 128 24.62 3.69 -31.39
C ARG A 128 25.25 4.22 -32.68
N VAL A 129 26.38 4.90 -32.54
CA VAL A 129 27.18 5.34 -33.68
C VAL A 129 27.68 4.08 -34.41
N PRO A 130 27.52 3.98 -35.74
CA PRO A 130 28.03 2.86 -36.53
C PRO A 130 29.56 2.78 -36.52
#